data_AF-A0A1J4SRQ6-F1
#
_entry.id   AF-A0A1J4SRQ6-F1
#
_cell.length_a   1.000
_cell.length_b   1.000
_cell.length_c   1.000
_cell.angle_alpha   90.00
_cell.angle_beta   90.00
_cell.angle_gamma   90.00
#
_symmetry.space_group_name_H-M   'P 1'
#
loop_
_entity.id
_entity.type
_entity.pdbx_description
1 polymer ?
#
loop_
_entity_poly.entity_id
_entity_poly.type
_entity_poly.pdbx_seq_one_letter_code
_entity_poly.pdbx_strand_id
1 'polypeptide(L)'
;MRRKIEWYQEVLALEPGSRIFFPLAKLFVEFGQFEDAERTLRQGLDRHPDSMEARLLLVQVLTRLERFEEANEQLSLITKPLERYPAFWTLWARQAAEKDRDFSVFLMLVASHFTDKPVKWTDVVIEGLQTITDRLLTPLPASAKPAREPAKPATEKPAAPVLAAPQPAAPPATQLAPAAPAAASVAADNGADAPYEGPTPEPSSFRTRTMAELLASQGDYAGALGIYRELWGRALNDQERADLSGRIKTLEAGLAAAPAPEAAPKPVVEEDPFGKHAKNRLMSTLEALAARLESRVQA
;
A
#
# COMPACT_ATOMS: atom_id res chain seq x y z
N MET A 1 -4.00 -24.50 -1.72
CA MET A 1 -2.83 -23.74 -2.20
C MET A 1 -2.61 -23.89 -3.70
N ARG A 2 -2.41 -25.11 -4.26
CA ARG A 2 -2.35 -25.31 -5.73
C ARG A 2 -3.59 -24.79 -6.48
N ARG A 3 -4.77 -25.03 -5.93
CA ARG A 3 -6.05 -24.47 -6.43
C ARG A 3 -6.06 -22.94 -6.59
N LYS A 4 -5.26 -22.22 -5.78
CA LYS A 4 -5.17 -20.75 -5.83
C LYS A 4 -4.30 -20.31 -7.01
N ILE A 5 -3.20 -21.02 -7.28
CA ILE A 5 -2.36 -20.81 -8.46
C ILE A 5 -3.14 -21.12 -9.74
N GLU A 6 -3.83 -22.27 -9.76
CA GLU A 6 -4.68 -22.68 -10.90
C GLU A 6 -5.78 -21.64 -11.19
N TRP A 7 -6.47 -21.17 -10.15
CA TRP A 7 -7.46 -20.10 -10.29
C TRP A 7 -6.85 -18.82 -10.86
N TYR A 8 -5.69 -18.37 -10.35
CA TYR A 8 -5.02 -17.19 -10.88
C TYR A 8 -4.55 -17.37 -12.32
N GLN A 9 -4.10 -18.56 -12.70
CA GLN A 9 -3.72 -18.87 -14.08
C GLN A 9 -4.93 -18.86 -15.02
N GLU A 10 -6.06 -19.44 -14.61
CA GLU A 10 -7.31 -19.41 -15.37
C GLU A 10 -7.81 -17.97 -15.56
N VAL A 11 -7.81 -17.18 -14.49
CA VAL A 11 -8.24 -15.78 -14.56
C VAL A 11 -7.30 -14.96 -15.45
N LEU A 12 -6.00 -15.21 -15.40
CA LEU A 12 -5.03 -14.52 -16.26
C LEU A 12 -5.12 -14.99 -17.72
N ALA A 13 -5.56 -16.22 -17.97
CA ALA A 13 -5.87 -16.71 -19.31
C ALA A 13 -7.14 -16.05 -19.88
N LEU A 14 -8.15 -15.81 -19.03
CA LEU A 14 -9.39 -15.12 -19.39
C LEU A 14 -9.15 -13.61 -19.60
N GLU A 15 -8.34 -12.98 -18.76
CA GLU A 15 -7.98 -11.57 -18.84
C GLU A 15 -6.46 -11.36 -18.75
N PRO A 16 -5.74 -11.45 -19.88
CA PRO A 16 -4.28 -11.29 -19.92
C PRO A 16 -3.81 -9.89 -19.47
N GLY A 17 -4.68 -8.89 -19.60
CA GLY A 17 -4.44 -7.51 -19.17
C GLY A 17 -4.79 -7.25 -17.71
N SER A 18 -5.07 -8.25 -16.90
CA SER A 18 -5.40 -8.04 -15.49
C SER A 18 -4.15 -7.86 -14.63
N ARG A 19 -4.22 -7.03 -13.58
CA ARG A 19 -3.13 -6.84 -12.58
C ARG A 19 -2.91 -8.06 -11.67
N ILE A 20 -3.66 -9.13 -11.92
CA ILE A 20 -3.65 -10.39 -11.16
C ILE A 20 -2.35 -11.18 -11.34
N PHE A 21 -1.53 -10.85 -12.36
CA PHE A 21 -0.21 -11.44 -12.57
C PHE A 21 0.73 -11.25 -11.37
N PHE A 22 0.60 -10.15 -10.63
CA PHE A 22 1.48 -9.83 -9.52
C PHE A 22 1.23 -10.69 -8.27
N PRO A 23 -0.03 -10.84 -7.78
CA PRO A 23 -0.35 -11.84 -6.77
C PRO A 23 0.05 -13.27 -7.16
N LEU A 24 -0.09 -13.63 -8.44
CA LEU A 24 0.32 -14.94 -8.94
C LEU A 24 1.85 -15.12 -8.86
N ALA A 25 2.60 -14.12 -9.30
CA ALA A 25 4.06 -14.11 -9.20
C ALA A 25 4.55 -14.18 -7.74
N LYS A 26 3.90 -13.46 -6.82
CA LYS A 26 4.20 -13.56 -5.38
C LYS A 26 4.05 -14.98 -4.86
N LEU A 27 2.97 -15.67 -5.22
CA LEU A 27 2.79 -17.07 -4.85
C LEU A 27 3.91 -17.94 -5.42
N PHE A 28 4.28 -17.78 -6.69
CA PHE A 28 5.40 -18.53 -7.26
C PHE A 28 6.72 -18.32 -6.51
N VAL A 29 7.01 -17.07 -6.10
CA VAL A 29 8.19 -16.75 -5.28
C VAL A 29 8.13 -17.42 -3.91
N GLU A 30 6.97 -17.43 -3.24
CA GLU A 30 6.77 -18.11 -1.96
C GLU A 30 7.00 -19.63 -2.07
N PHE A 31 6.65 -20.24 -3.21
CA PHE A 31 6.87 -21.66 -3.47
C PHE A 31 8.27 -21.98 -4.04
N GLY A 32 9.14 -20.98 -4.21
CA GLY A 32 10.48 -21.15 -4.77
C GLY A 32 10.51 -21.45 -6.27
N GLN A 33 9.39 -21.26 -6.97
CA GLN A 33 9.27 -21.42 -8.43
C GLN A 33 9.66 -20.11 -9.12
N PHE A 34 10.94 -19.74 -9.04
CA PHE A 34 11.44 -18.44 -9.49
C PHE A 34 11.32 -18.24 -11.01
N GLU A 35 11.46 -19.30 -11.79
CA GLU A 35 11.40 -19.29 -13.25
C GLU A 35 9.97 -19.02 -13.76
N ASP A 36 8.98 -19.65 -13.12
CA ASP A 36 7.56 -19.39 -13.41
C ASP A 36 7.15 -17.99 -12.95
N ALA A 37 7.70 -17.51 -11.82
CA ALA A 37 7.51 -16.14 -11.36
C ALA A 37 8.07 -15.14 -12.38
N GLU A 38 9.29 -15.34 -12.86
CA GLU A 38 9.94 -14.50 -13.88
C GLU A 38 9.09 -14.40 -15.14
N ARG A 39 8.66 -15.55 -15.69
CA ARG A 39 7.82 -15.61 -16.89
C ARG A 39 6.50 -14.86 -16.71
N THR A 40 5.84 -15.07 -15.58
CA THR A 40 4.56 -14.40 -15.25
C THR A 40 4.75 -12.89 -15.10
N LEU A 41 5.84 -12.46 -14.46
CA LEU A 41 6.17 -11.05 -14.28
C LEU A 41 6.49 -10.35 -15.59
N ARG A 42 7.27 -10.97 -16.48
CA ARG A 42 7.55 -10.42 -17.81
C ARG A 42 6.28 -10.23 -18.62
N GLN A 43 5.45 -11.26 -18.72
CA GLN A 43 4.18 -11.19 -19.45
C GLN A 43 3.21 -10.15 -18.88
N GLY A 44 3.22 -9.96 -17.55
CA GLY A 44 2.43 -8.94 -16.89
C GLY A 44 2.98 -7.53 -17.10
N LEU A 45 4.30 -7.35 -17.04
CA LEU A 45 4.99 -6.07 -17.26
C LEU A 45 4.94 -5.61 -18.71
N ASP A 46 4.85 -6.53 -19.68
CA ASP A 46 4.61 -6.19 -21.09
C ASP A 46 3.27 -5.48 -21.29
N ARG A 47 2.28 -5.82 -20.45
CA ARG A 47 0.92 -5.22 -20.50
C ARG A 47 0.73 -4.09 -19.49
N HIS A 48 1.47 -4.11 -18.38
CA HIS A 48 1.47 -3.08 -17.34
C HIS A 48 2.90 -2.58 -17.06
N PRO A 49 3.49 -1.78 -17.97
CA PRO A 49 4.86 -1.29 -17.81
C PRO A 49 5.02 -0.32 -16.62
N ASP A 50 3.91 0.22 -16.12
CA ASP A 50 3.81 1.18 -15.02
C ASP A 50 3.93 0.55 -13.63
N SER A 51 3.82 -0.78 -13.51
CA SER A 51 3.83 -1.47 -12.22
C SER A 51 5.23 -1.53 -11.60
N MET A 52 5.55 -0.56 -10.75
CA MET A 52 6.83 -0.49 -10.03
C MET A 52 7.04 -1.70 -9.11
N GLU A 53 6.00 -2.13 -8.39
CA GLU A 53 6.09 -3.28 -7.47
C GLU A 53 6.43 -4.58 -8.20
N ALA A 54 5.85 -4.80 -9.39
CA ALA A 54 6.16 -5.96 -10.21
C ALA A 54 7.60 -5.91 -10.74
N ARG A 55 8.11 -4.73 -11.10
CA ARG A 55 9.52 -4.56 -11.52
C ARG A 55 10.48 -4.88 -10.36
N LEU A 56 10.20 -4.40 -9.15
CA LEU A 56 11.00 -4.71 -7.96
C LEU A 56 11.00 -6.22 -7.66
N LEU A 57 9.84 -6.87 -7.74
CA LEU A 57 9.74 -8.31 -7.55
C LEU A 57 10.52 -9.08 -8.63
N LEU A 58 10.48 -8.61 -9.89
CA LEU A 58 11.24 -9.22 -10.98
C LEU A 58 12.75 -9.10 -10.74
N VAL A 59 13.25 -7.95 -10.28
CA VAL A 59 14.66 -7.78 -9.90
C VAL A 59 15.05 -8.76 -8.81
N GLN A 60 14.23 -8.92 -7.77
CA GLN A 60 14.45 -9.88 -6.69
C GLN A 60 14.51 -11.33 -7.21
N VAL A 61 13.58 -11.71 -8.09
CA VAL A 61 13.53 -13.04 -8.71
C VAL A 61 14.77 -13.29 -9.57
N LEU A 62 15.15 -12.35 -10.44
CA LEU A 62 16.34 -12.47 -11.29
C LEU A 62 17.63 -12.56 -10.45
N THR A 63 17.69 -11.88 -9.32
CA THR A 63 18.82 -11.95 -8.39
C THR A 63 18.92 -13.34 -7.75
N ARG A 64 17.79 -13.97 -7.41
CA ARG A 64 17.74 -15.35 -6.90
C ARG A 64 18.13 -16.38 -7.96
N LEU A 65 17.85 -16.09 -9.23
CA LEU A 65 18.25 -16.89 -10.39
C LEU A 65 19.70 -16.61 -10.84
N GLU A 66 20.45 -15.76 -10.14
CA GLU A 66 21.81 -15.33 -10.47
C GLU A 66 21.95 -14.65 -11.84
N ARG A 67 20.84 -14.14 -12.39
CA ARG A 67 20.78 -13.39 -13.66
C ARG A 67 21.00 -11.90 -13.43
N PHE A 68 22.20 -11.54 -12.97
CA PHE A 68 22.50 -10.19 -12.51
C PHE A 68 22.42 -9.13 -13.62
N GLU A 69 22.81 -9.45 -14.86
CA GLU A 69 22.73 -8.52 -15.99
C GLU A 69 21.29 -8.10 -16.27
N GLU A 70 20.39 -9.08 -16.41
CA GLU A 70 18.96 -8.82 -16.63
C GLU A 70 18.32 -8.10 -15.42
N ALA A 71 18.77 -8.42 -14.20
CA ALA A 71 18.33 -7.72 -12.99
C ALA A 71 18.75 -6.24 -13.01
N ASN A 72 19.98 -5.94 -13.44
CA ASN A 72 20.49 -4.57 -13.56
C ASN A 72 19.75 -3.76 -14.61
N GLU A 73 19.39 -4.37 -15.75
CA GLU A 73 18.56 -3.72 -16.76
C GLU A 73 17.22 -3.28 -16.18
N GLN A 74 16.53 -4.19 -15.47
CA GLN A 74 15.25 -3.88 -14.83
C GLN A 74 15.40 -2.86 -13.70
N LEU A 75 16.46 -2.95 -12.90
CA LEU A 75 16.77 -2.00 -11.84
C LEU A 75 17.00 -0.59 -12.40
N SER A 76 17.67 -0.46 -13.55
CA SER A 76 17.93 0.83 -14.19
C SER A 76 16.64 1.59 -14.55
N LEU A 77 15.55 0.87 -14.83
CA LEU A 77 14.24 1.45 -15.12
C LEU A 77 13.55 1.99 -13.85
N ILE A 78 13.97 1.51 -12.69
CA ILE A 78 13.49 1.93 -11.36
C ILE A 78 14.34 3.08 -10.83
N THR A 79 15.67 3.00 -10.96
CA THR A 79 16.59 4.00 -10.41
C THR A 79 16.48 5.34 -11.15
N LYS A 80 16.33 5.34 -12.48
CA LYS A 80 16.21 6.58 -13.28
C LYS A 80 15.09 7.52 -12.78
N PRO A 81 13.85 7.06 -12.54
CA PRO A 81 12.83 7.87 -11.89
C PRO A 81 13.24 8.38 -10.50
N LEU A 82 13.85 7.54 -9.66
CA LEU A 82 14.25 7.90 -8.30
C LEU A 82 15.36 8.96 -8.26
N GLU A 83 16.29 8.93 -9.23
CA GLU A 83 17.33 9.94 -9.41
C GLU A 83 16.73 11.27 -9.89
N ARG A 84 15.72 11.22 -10.77
CA ARG A 84 15.06 12.41 -11.33
C ARG A 84 14.16 13.15 -10.33
N TYR A 85 13.63 12.44 -9.33
CA TYR A 85 12.70 13.01 -8.34
C TYR A 85 13.27 12.96 -6.92
N PRO A 86 14.26 13.83 -6.58
CA PRO A 86 14.96 13.80 -5.28
C PRO A 86 14.06 14.05 -4.07
N ALA A 87 12.89 14.65 -4.26
CA ALA A 87 11.91 14.90 -3.20
C ALA A 87 11.48 13.61 -2.47
N PHE A 88 11.43 12.47 -3.17
CA PHE A 88 11.15 11.17 -2.57
C PHE A 88 12.10 10.87 -1.39
N TRP A 89 13.40 11.03 -1.62
CA TRP A 89 14.43 10.77 -0.61
C TRP A 89 14.33 11.71 0.59
N THR A 90 14.04 13.00 0.35
CA THR A 90 13.89 13.98 1.44
C THR A 90 12.69 13.69 2.35
N LEU A 91 11.55 13.29 1.76
CA LEU A 91 10.35 12.97 2.52
C LEU A 91 10.51 11.66 3.28
N TRP A 92 11.14 10.66 2.66
CA TRP A 92 11.44 9.41 3.33
C TRP A 92 12.42 9.61 4.48
N ALA A 93 13.47 10.41 4.30
CA ALA A 93 14.40 10.80 5.37
C ALA A 93 13.65 11.41 6.55
N ARG A 94 12.77 12.39 6.29
CA ARG A 94 11.98 13.05 7.34
C ARG A 94 11.10 12.09 8.11
N GLN A 95 10.45 11.14 7.43
CA GLN A 95 9.63 10.11 8.08
C GLN A 95 10.48 9.12 8.88
N ALA A 96 11.65 8.75 8.35
CA ALA A 96 12.58 7.84 9.02
C ALA A 96 13.18 8.45 10.31
N ALA A 97 13.35 9.77 10.35
CA ALA A 97 13.94 10.48 11.49
C ALA A 97 13.21 10.25 12.82
N GLU A 98 11.92 9.91 12.78
CA GLU A 98 11.14 9.58 13.98
C GLU A 98 11.58 8.27 14.64
N LYS A 99 12.11 7.33 13.85
CA LYS A 99 12.52 6.00 14.31
C LYS A 99 14.03 5.84 14.40
N ASP A 100 14.74 6.34 13.39
CA ASP A 100 16.17 6.21 13.25
C ASP A 100 16.75 7.48 12.62
N ARG A 101 17.42 8.26 13.47
CA ARG A 101 18.04 9.52 13.08
C ARG A 101 19.24 9.31 12.16
N ASP A 102 20.04 8.28 12.40
CA ASP A 102 21.25 8.04 11.62
C ASP A 102 20.87 7.59 10.21
N PHE A 103 19.89 6.69 10.10
CA PHE A 103 19.31 6.31 8.80
C PHE A 103 18.72 7.50 8.05
N SER A 104 18.03 8.42 8.76
CA SER A 104 17.54 9.66 8.16
C SER A 104 18.68 10.53 7.59
N VAL A 105 19.81 10.64 8.28
CA VAL A 105 20.96 11.42 7.80
C VAL A 105 21.53 10.79 6.51
N PHE A 106 21.63 9.46 6.45
CA PHE A 106 22.06 8.77 5.22
C PHE A 106 21.10 9.03 4.05
N LEU A 107 19.79 8.94 4.27
CA LEU A 107 18.79 9.24 3.23
C LEU A 107 18.86 10.70 2.78
N MET A 108 19.16 11.63 3.70
CA MET A 108 19.33 13.04 3.38
C MET A 108 20.60 13.30 2.57
N LEU A 109 21.67 12.55 2.84
CA LEU A 109 22.88 12.56 2.02
C LEU A 109 22.61 12.02 0.61
N VAL A 110 21.85 10.92 0.50
CA VAL A 110 21.40 10.38 -0.80
C VAL A 110 20.57 11.42 -1.56
N ALA A 111 19.64 12.09 -0.88
CA ALA A 111 18.85 13.16 -1.50
C ALA A 111 19.74 14.30 -2.01
N SER A 112 20.74 14.70 -1.23
CA SER A 112 21.68 15.76 -1.60
C SER A 112 22.50 15.38 -2.85
N HIS A 113 22.87 14.11 -3.00
CA HIS A 113 23.62 13.64 -4.17
C HIS A 113 22.92 13.95 -5.52
N PHE A 114 21.59 13.97 -5.53
CA PHE A 114 20.79 14.24 -6.73
C PHE A 114 20.41 15.73 -6.92
N THR A 115 20.85 16.61 -6.02
CA THR A 115 20.62 18.06 -6.11
C THR A 115 21.82 18.80 -6.70
N ASP A 116 21.61 20.03 -7.18
CA ASP A 116 22.66 20.86 -7.83
C ASP A 116 23.90 21.11 -6.97
N LYS A 117 23.79 20.95 -5.64
CA LYS A 117 24.88 21.08 -4.68
C LYS A 117 25.04 19.76 -3.91
N PRO A 118 25.71 18.76 -4.49
CA PRO A 118 25.88 17.47 -3.84
C PRO A 118 26.83 17.62 -2.65
N VAL A 119 26.31 17.35 -1.46
CA VAL A 119 27.11 17.17 -0.26
C VAL A 119 27.63 15.74 -0.28
N LYS A 120 28.95 15.56 -0.30
CA LYS A 120 29.54 14.22 -0.22
C LYS A 120 29.74 13.83 1.23
N TRP A 121 29.66 12.53 1.51
CA TRP A 121 30.01 11.99 2.82
C TRP A 121 31.40 12.46 3.29
N THR A 122 32.37 12.50 2.36
CA THR A 122 33.74 12.97 2.63
C THR A 122 33.77 14.38 3.19
N ASP A 123 32.94 15.27 2.66
CA ASP A 123 32.92 16.68 3.04
C ASP A 123 32.34 16.82 4.45
N VAL A 124 31.27 16.07 4.74
CA VAL A 124 30.65 16.01 6.08
C VAL A 124 31.63 15.49 7.13
N VAL A 125 32.38 14.43 6.81
CA VAL A 125 33.37 13.86 7.73
C VAL A 125 34.51 14.83 7.97
N ILE A 126 35.03 15.47 6.91
CA ILE A 126 36.15 16.41 7.03
C ILE A 126 35.73 17.65 7.82
N GLU A 127 34.59 18.26 7.53
CA GLU A 127 34.06 19.39 8.31
C GLU A 127 33.76 18.98 9.75
N GLY A 128 33.16 17.81 9.96
CA GLY A 128 32.89 17.26 11.29
C GLY A 128 34.16 17.08 12.11
N LEU A 129 35.20 16.47 11.52
CA LEU A 129 36.49 16.31 12.16
C LEU A 129 37.15 17.66 12.47
N GLN A 130 37.09 18.63 11.54
CA GLN A 130 37.62 19.99 11.78
C GLN A 130 36.94 20.64 12.99
N THR A 131 35.62 20.56 13.12
CA THR A 131 34.91 21.14 14.28
C THR A 131 35.28 20.47 15.61
N ILE A 132 35.51 19.15 15.60
CA ILE A 132 35.94 18.40 16.78
C ILE A 132 37.38 18.75 17.12
N THR A 133 38.26 18.80 16.12
CA THR A 133 39.66 19.20 16.27
C THR A 133 39.76 20.63 16.80
N ASP A 134 38.98 21.58 16.28
CA ASP A 134 38.93 22.95 16.77
C ASP A 134 38.46 23.00 18.23
N ARG A 135 37.41 22.26 18.61
CA ARG A 135 36.99 22.17 20.02
C ARG A 135 38.05 21.57 20.94
N LEU A 136 38.81 20.60 20.47
CA LEU A 136 39.86 19.95 21.25
C LEU A 136 41.14 20.80 21.34
N LEU A 137 41.42 21.63 20.33
CA LEU A 137 42.61 22.48 20.25
C LEU A 137 42.35 23.93 20.68
N THR A 138 41.10 24.36 20.85
CA THR A 138 40.79 25.64 21.50
C THR A 138 41.32 25.62 22.93
N PRO A 139 42.15 26.59 23.36
CA PRO A 139 42.66 26.65 24.72
C PRO A 139 41.51 26.65 25.71
N LEU A 140 41.61 25.86 26.79
CA LEU A 140 40.68 25.97 27.92
C LEU A 140 40.52 27.46 28.26
N PRO A 141 39.29 28.00 28.42
CA PRO A 141 39.13 29.34 28.92
C PRO A 141 39.91 29.42 30.23
N ALA A 142 40.96 30.25 30.23
CA ALA A 142 41.81 30.42 31.38
C ALA A 142 40.91 30.67 32.60
N SER A 143 41.12 29.85 33.62
CA SER A 143 40.38 29.87 34.87
C SER A 143 40.04 31.30 35.29
N ALA A 144 38.75 31.60 35.39
CA ALA A 144 38.25 32.81 35.99
C ALA A 144 38.83 32.97 37.41
N LYS A 145 39.56 34.07 37.63
CA LYS A 145 39.64 34.84 38.90
C LYS A 145 40.32 36.18 38.59
N PRO A 146 39.95 37.30 39.25
CA PRO A 146 39.68 37.34 40.68
C PRO A 146 38.35 38.01 41.08
N ALA A 147 37.77 37.48 42.16
CA ALA A 147 36.80 38.21 42.97
C ALA A 147 37.55 39.12 43.95
N ARG A 148 37.33 40.45 43.84
CA ARG A 148 37.17 41.36 44.99
C ARG A 148 36.70 42.74 44.53
N GLU A 149 35.43 43.03 44.79
CA GLU A 149 34.87 44.38 45.01
C GLU A 149 34.90 44.68 46.53
N PRO A 150 34.53 45.88 47.05
CA PRO A 150 34.10 47.12 46.40
C PRO A 150 34.71 48.43 47.01
N ALA A 151 34.55 49.59 46.34
CA ALA A 151 34.26 50.90 46.98
C ALA A 151 34.06 52.03 45.94
N LYS A 152 32.85 52.62 45.94
CA LYS A 152 32.48 53.95 45.36
C LYS A 152 32.64 55.04 46.45
N PRO A 153 32.35 56.37 46.26
CA PRO A 153 31.73 57.08 45.11
C PRO A 153 32.40 58.44 44.74
N ALA A 154 31.96 59.08 43.64
CA ALA A 154 31.47 60.48 43.59
C ALA A 154 31.50 61.08 42.15
N THR A 155 30.31 61.53 41.70
CA THR A 155 29.97 62.79 40.97
C THR A 155 31.00 63.34 39.97
N GLU A 156 30.72 63.53 38.67
CA GLU A 156 29.84 64.57 38.09
C GLU A 156 29.66 64.34 36.56
N LYS A 157 28.54 64.83 36.01
CA LYS A 157 28.23 65.09 34.58
C LYS A 157 28.13 66.65 34.44
N PRO A 158 28.02 67.31 33.26
CA PRO A 158 27.94 66.81 31.87
C PRO A 158 28.68 67.66 30.79
N ALA A 159 28.87 67.10 29.57
CA ALA A 159 28.68 67.81 28.28
C ALA A 159 28.80 66.81 27.09
N ALA A 160 27.95 66.97 26.08
CA ALA A 160 27.66 66.08 24.94
C ALA A 160 28.42 66.51 23.65
N PRO A 161 28.09 66.03 22.41
CA PRO A 161 27.41 64.80 21.93
C PRO A 161 28.34 64.01 20.95
N VAL A 162 27.95 62.88 20.34
CA VAL A 162 27.56 62.81 18.90
C VAL A 162 27.21 61.35 18.49
N LEU A 163 26.03 61.22 17.85
CA LEU A 163 25.55 60.27 16.82
C LEU A 163 25.85 58.76 16.90
N ALA A 164 24.80 57.93 17.02
CA ALA A 164 24.40 56.96 15.99
C ALA A 164 23.09 56.21 16.37
N ALA A 165 22.34 55.85 15.34
CA ALA A 165 20.93 55.44 15.30
C ALA A 165 20.57 54.07 15.93
N PRO A 166 19.26 53.75 16.08
CA PRO A 166 18.76 52.65 16.94
C PRO A 166 18.53 51.33 16.18
N GLN A 167 18.77 50.20 16.85
CA GLN A 167 18.24 48.88 16.47
C GLN A 167 16.97 48.58 17.28
N PRO A 168 15.86 48.16 16.67
CA PRO A 168 14.63 47.81 17.38
C PRO A 168 14.67 46.38 17.93
N ALA A 169 14.12 46.25 19.13
CA ALA A 169 13.96 45.03 19.90
C ALA A 169 12.84 44.11 19.36
N ALA A 170 13.02 42.81 19.57
CA ALA A 170 12.00 41.77 19.41
C ALA A 170 10.88 41.89 20.46
N PRO A 171 9.62 41.56 20.13
CA PRO A 171 8.56 41.37 21.12
C PRO A 171 8.51 39.93 21.67
N PRO A 172 8.00 39.71 22.89
CA PRO A 172 7.99 38.40 23.54
C PRO A 172 6.76 37.56 23.19
N ALA A 173 6.91 36.26 23.43
CA ALA A 173 5.93 35.20 23.25
C ALA A 173 4.61 35.44 24.02
N THR A 174 3.49 35.14 23.37
CA THR A 174 2.20 34.95 24.03
C THR A 174 1.94 33.45 24.15
N GLN A 175 1.90 32.96 25.38
CA GLN A 175 1.43 31.63 25.74
C GLN A 175 -0.10 31.57 25.67
N LEU A 176 -0.64 30.51 25.08
CA LEU A 176 -2.00 30.02 25.34
C LEU A 176 -1.93 28.49 25.42
N ALA A 177 -2.26 27.98 26.60
CA ALA A 177 -2.26 26.56 26.95
C ALA A 177 -3.39 25.78 26.24
N PRO A 178 -3.23 24.48 25.98
CA PRO A 178 -4.33 23.60 25.62
C PRO A 178 -4.94 22.92 26.86
N ALA A 179 -6.28 22.79 26.85
CA ALA A 179 -7.02 21.93 27.77
C ALA A 179 -7.29 20.57 27.10
N ALA A 180 -6.92 19.50 27.80
CA ALA A 180 -7.32 18.10 27.56
C ALA A 180 -8.79 17.89 28.02
N PRO A 181 -9.46 16.70 27.90
CA PRO A 181 -8.95 15.32 28.02
C PRO A 181 -9.58 14.37 26.95
N ALA A 182 -9.47 13.04 26.90
CA ALA A 182 -8.96 11.99 27.75
C ALA A 182 -8.58 10.81 26.84
N ALA A 183 -7.46 10.15 27.09
CA ALA A 183 -7.15 8.83 26.55
C ALA A 183 -7.33 7.79 27.66
N ALA A 184 -8.12 6.75 27.39
CA ALA A 184 -8.11 5.53 28.17
C ALA A 184 -7.32 4.47 27.38
N SER A 185 -6.35 3.90 28.08
CA SER A 185 -5.35 2.91 27.66
C SER A 185 -5.93 1.58 27.19
N VAL A 186 -5.17 0.84 26.37
CA VAL A 186 -4.94 -0.58 26.64
C VAL A 186 -3.52 -0.97 26.23
N ALA A 187 -2.81 -1.65 27.13
CA ALA A 187 -1.52 -2.30 26.93
C ALA A 187 -1.69 -3.82 26.83
N ALA A 188 -0.71 -4.44 26.17
CA ALA A 188 -0.17 -5.79 26.35
C ALA A 188 -1.01 -7.04 25.95
N ASP A 189 -0.51 -7.68 24.87
CA ASP A 189 0.00 -9.06 24.78
C ASP A 189 -0.87 -10.25 25.26
N ASN A 190 -1.15 -11.16 24.32
CA ASN A 190 -0.77 -12.59 24.39
C ASN A 190 -1.30 -13.35 23.16
N GLY A 191 -0.42 -14.14 22.54
CA GLY A 191 -0.77 -15.01 21.42
C GLY A 191 -1.54 -16.27 21.81
N ALA A 192 -2.48 -16.66 20.95
CA ALA A 192 -2.94 -18.04 20.74
C ALA A 192 -3.72 -18.12 19.42
N ASP A 193 -3.59 -19.24 18.72
CA ASP A 193 -4.14 -19.58 17.40
C ASP A 193 -5.54 -19.03 17.10
N ALA A 194 -5.65 -18.24 16.02
CA ALA A 194 -6.94 -17.84 15.44
C ALA A 194 -6.90 -17.97 13.90
N PRO A 195 -7.99 -18.44 13.25
CA PRO A 195 -8.08 -18.48 11.80
C PRO A 195 -7.91 -17.08 11.22
N TYR A 196 -7.28 -16.96 10.04
CA TYR A 196 -7.15 -15.71 9.32
C TYR A 196 -8.51 -15.08 9.02
N GLU A 197 -8.92 -14.10 9.83
CA GLU A 197 -9.96 -13.13 9.51
C GLU A 197 -9.28 -11.90 8.89
N GLY A 198 -8.87 -12.03 7.62
CA GLY A 198 -8.62 -10.85 6.78
C GLY A 198 -9.93 -10.10 6.52
N PRO A 199 -9.89 -8.78 6.22
CA PRO A 199 -11.10 -8.00 6.01
C PRO A 199 -11.88 -8.63 4.87
N THR A 200 -13.08 -9.14 5.16
CA THR A 200 -14.05 -9.40 4.11
C THR A 200 -14.27 -8.08 3.38
N PRO A 201 -14.22 -8.06 2.03
CA PRO A 201 -14.52 -6.85 1.32
C PRO A 201 -15.96 -6.49 1.67
N GLU A 202 -16.13 -5.43 2.46
CA GLU A 202 -17.42 -4.78 2.66
C GLU A 202 -18.06 -4.64 1.26
N PRO A 203 -19.21 -5.30 0.98
CA PRO A 203 -19.80 -5.38 -0.35
C PRO A 203 -20.43 -4.06 -0.81
N SER A 204 -19.93 -2.94 -0.28
CA SER A 204 -20.61 -1.66 -0.19
C SER A 204 -19.84 -0.52 -0.88
N SER A 205 -18.70 -0.78 -1.52
CA SER A 205 -17.90 0.27 -2.19
C SER A 205 -18.25 0.55 -3.65
N PHE A 206 -19.06 -0.29 -4.33
CA PHE A 206 -19.39 -0.11 -5.75
C PHE A 206 -20.88 -0.23 -6.10
N ARG A 207 -21.77 -0.11 -5.12
CA ARG A 207 -23.22 -0.16 -5.35
C ARG A 207 -23.71 1.18 -5.91
N THR A 208 -23.94 1.22 -7.22
CA THR A 208 -24.39 2.41 -7.95
C THR A 208 -25.82 2.26 -8.46
N ARG A 209 -26.49 3.39 -8.75
CA ARG A 209 -27.86 3.41 -9.29
C ARG A 209 -27.99 2.64 -10.61
N THR A 210 -26.98 2.74 -11.48
CA THR A 210 -26.94 2.03 -12.77
C THR A 210 -26.87 0.52 -12.60
N MET A 211 -26.13 0.03 -11.60
CA MET A 211 -26.10 -1.39 -11.25
C MET A 211 -27.48 -1.90 -10.82
N ALA A 212 -28.17 -1.14 -9.96
CA ALA A 212 -29.52 -1.51 -9.51
C ALA A 212 -30.55 -1.51 -10.66
N GLU A 213 -30.40 -0.60 -11.61
CA GLU A 213 -31.28 -0.49 -12.78
C GLU A 213 -31.05 -1.63 -13.79
N LEU A 214 -29.80 -2.07 -13.96
CA LEU A 214 -29.47 -3.25 -14.75
C LEU A 214 -30.10 -4.52 -14.16
N LEU A 215 -30.01 -4.73 -12.85
CA LEU A 215 -30.62 -5.89 -12.17
C LEU A 215 -32.15 -5.88 -12.32
N ALA A 216 -32.79 -4.72 -12.16
CA ALA A 216 -34.23 -4.58 -12.35
C ALA A 216 -34.65 -4.91 -13.81
N SER A 217 -33.85 -4.53 -14.80
CA SER A 217 -34.11 -4.86 -16.21
C SER A 217 -33.99 -6.36 -16.51
N GLN A 218 -33.19 -7.08 -15.73
CA GLN A 218 -32.99 -8.54 -15.81
C GLN A 218 -34.06 -9.32 -15.02
N GLY A 219 -35.01 -8.64 -14.37
CA GLY A 219 -36.05 -9.28 -13.57
C GLY A 219 -35.64 -9.64 -12.13
N ASP A 220 -34.39 -9.35 -11.74
CA ASP A 220 -33.94 -9.51 -10.36
C ASP A 220 -34.30 -8.27 -9.53
N TYR A 221 -35.60 -8.17 -9.22
CA TYR A 221 -36.14 -7.10 -8.39
C TYR A 221 -35.63 -7.16 -6.95
N ALA A 222 -35.31 -8.35 -6.42
CA ALA A 222 -34.83 -8.53 -5.06
C ALA A 222 -33.42 -7.95 -4.88
N GLY A 223 -32.51 -8.26 -5.81
CA GLY A 223 -31.15 -7.70 -5.85
C GLY A 223 -31.17 -6.18 -6.05
N ALA A 224 -31.99 -5.70 -7.00
CA ALA A 224 -32.14 -4.26 -7.25
C ALA A 224 -32.63 -3.49 -6.02
N LEU A 225 -33.64 -4.01 -5.29
CA LEU A 225 -34.18 -3.39 -4.08
C LEU A 225 -33.13 -3.28 -2.96
N GLY A 226 -32.28 -4.29 -2.79
CA GLY A 226 -31.18 -4.27 -1.81
C GLY A 226 -30.22 -3.11 -2.06
N ILE A 227 -29.87 -2.85 -3.33
CA ILE A 227 -28.98 -1.74 -3.71
C ILE A 227 -29.70 -0.39 -3.54
N TYR A 228 -30.96 -0.27 -3.94
CA TYR A 228 -31.71 0.99 -3.81
C TYR A 228 -31.95 1.39 -2.35
N ARG A 229 -32.20 0.43 -1.44
CA ARG A 229 -32.35 0.71 0.01
C ARG A 229 -31.04 1.18 0.64
N GLU A 230 -29.91 0.62 0.22
CA GLU A 230 -28.59 1.06 0.68
C GLU A 230 -28.24 2.47 0.17
N LEU A 231 -28.55 2.76 -1.10
CA LEU A 231 -28.39 4.09 -1.68
C LEU A 231 -29.30 5.12 -0.99
N TRP A 232 -30.53 4.74 -0.64
CA TRP A 232 -31.45 5.60 0.09
C TRP A 232 -30.93 5.94 1.50
N GLY A 233 -30.36 4.96 2.21
CA GLY A 233 -29.74 5.18 3.52
C GLY A 233 -28.51 6.09 3.51
N ARG A 234 -27.83 6.21 2.36
CA ARG A 234 -26.64 7.06 2.16
C ARG A 234 -26.93 8.41 1.51
N ALA A 235 -28.15 8.64 1.03
CA ALA A 235 -28.51 9.87 0.34
C ALA A 235 -28.45 11.08 1.31
N LEU A 236 -27.78 12.14 0.87
CA LEU A 236 -27.54 13.38 1.62
C LEU A 236 -28.65 14.43 1.37
N ASN A 237 -29.33 14.32 0.23
CA ASN A 237 -30.34 15.29 -0.22
C ASN A 237 -31.76 14.72 -0.14
N ASP A 238 -32.73 15.54 0.27
CA ASP A 238 -34.13 15.12 0.41
C ASP A 238 -34.78 14.79 -0.96
N GLN A 239 -34.38 15.49 -2.02
CA GLN A 239 -34.82 15.21 -3.38
C GLN A 239 -34.36 13.82 -3.86
N GLU A 240 -33.10 13.46 -3.58
CA GLU A 240 -32.55 12.14 -3.94
C GLU A 240 -33.23 11.02 -3.14
N ARG A 241 -33.51 11.26 -1.85
CA ARG A 241 -34.29 10.32 -1.02
C ARG A 241 -35.69 10.13 -1.56
N ALA A 242 -36.36 11.19 -2.02
CA ALA A 242 -37.68 11.11 -2.61
C ALA A 242 -37.66 10.27 -3.90
N ASP A 243 -36.72 10.54 -4.80
CA ASP A 243 -36.55 9.83 -6.07
C ASP A 243 -36.27 8.33 -5.85
N LEU A 244 -35.34 8.00 -4.94
CA LEU A 244 -34.99 6.62 -4.58
C LEU A 244 -36.17 5.91 -3.91
N SER A 245 -36.92 6.60 -3.04
CA SER A 245 -38.11 6.03 -2.40
C SER A 245 -39.23 5.73 -3.40
N GLY A 246 -39.41 6.59 -4.42
CA GLY A 246 -40.33 6.36 -5.52
C GLY A 246 -39.93 5.11 -6.30
N ARG A 247 -38.64 4.96 -6.60
CA ARG A 247 -38.13 3.79 -7.33
C ARG A 247 -38.29 2.49 -6.54
N ILE A 248 -37.99 2.52 -5.23
CA ILE A 248 -38.21 1.39 -4.32
C ILE A 248 -39.69 0.96 -4.35
N LYS A 249 -40.64 1.89 -4.22
CA LYS A 249 -42.07 1.58 -4.29
C LYS A 249 -42.48 0.98 -5.64
N THR A 250 -41.94 1.48 -6.76
CA THR A 250 -42.24 0.92 -8.08
C THR A 250 -41.71 -0.50 -8.25
N LEU A 251 -40.53 -0.81 -7.68
CA LEU A 251 -39.93 -2.14 -7.75
C LEU A 251 -40.60 -3.12 -6.77
N GLU A 252 -41.03 -2.65 -5.60
CA GLU A 252 -41.87 -3.43 -4.67
C GLU A 252 -43.24 -3.76 -5.28
N ALA A 253 -43.85 -2.80 -5.99
CA ALA A 253 -45.07 -3.05 -6.76
C ALA A 253 -44.84 -4.02 -7.92
N GLY A 254 -43.70 -3.93 -8.62
CA GLY A 254 -43.31 -4.88 -9.67
C GLY A 254 -43.07 -6.30 -9.13
N LEU A 255 -42.48 -6.42 -7.95
CA LEU A 255 -42.29 -7.69 -7.25
C LEU A 255 -43.63 -8.27 -6.74
N ALA A 256 -44.56 -7.43 -6.30
CA ALA A 256 -45.89 -7.84 -5.85
C ALA A 256 -46.86 -8.14 -7.01
N ALA A 257 -46.67 -7.51 -8.18
CA ALA A 257 -47.43 -7.77 -9.40
C ALA A 257 -46.84 -8.91 -10.25
N ALA A 258 -45.62 -9.36 -9.94
CA ALA A 258 -45.09 -10.60 -10.48
C ALA A 258 -45.95 -11.77 -9.96
N PRO A 259 -46.46 -12.65 -10.84
CA PRO A 259 -47.22 -13.81 -10.39
C PRO A 259 -46.33 -14.63 -9.45
N ALA A 260 -46.87 -14.95 -8.27
CA ALA A 260 -46.22 -15.83 -7.31
C ALA A 260 -45.80 -17.13 -8.03
N PRO A 261 -44.59 -17.67 -7.75
CA PRO A 261 -44.20 -18.96 -8.30
C PRO A 261 -45.23 -20.00 -7.84
N GLU A 262 -45.84 -20.68 -8.80
CA GLU A 262 -46.67 -21.85 -8.58
C GLU A 262 -45.95 -22.84 -7.65
N ALA A 263 -46.74 -23.43 -6.77
CA ALA A 263 -46.31 -24.34 -5.72
C ALA A 263 -45.33 -25.41 -6.23
N ALA A 264 -44.29 -25.65 -5.43
CA ALA A 264 -43.33 -26.72 -5.63
C ALA A 264 -44.00 -28.09 -5.85
N PRO A 265 -43.48 -28.95 -6.75
CA PRO A 265 -43.54 -30.39 -6.53
C PRO A 265 -42.35 -30.83 -5.66
N LYS A 266 -42.64 -31.66 -4.66
CA LYS A 266 -41.66 -32.42 -3.86
C LYS A 266 -40.94 -33.48 -4.72
N PRO A 267 -39.79 -34.03 -4.26
CA PRO A 267 -38.65 -34.34 -5.11
C PRO A 267 -38.85 -35.63 -5.89
N VAL A 268 -38.65 -35.55 -7.21
CA VAL A 268 -38.42 -36.71 -8.06
C VAL A 268 -36.98 -36.61 -8.54
N VAL A 269 -36.24 -37.67 -8.23
CA VAL A 269 -34.90 -37.94 -8.76
C VAL A 269 -35.03 -38.05 -10.27
N GLU A 270 -34.57 -37.04 -11.00
CA GLU A 270 -34.28 -37.17 -12.42
C GLU A 270 -32.79 -36.90 -12.67
N GLU A 271 -32.22 -37.85 -13.38
CA GLU A 271 -30.81 -38.06 -13.56
C GLU A 271 -30.21 -37.00 -14.48
N ASP A 272 -29.11 -36.43 -14.02
CA ASP A 272 -28.19 -35.60 -14.78
C ASP A 272 -27.64 -36.39 -16.00
N PRO A 273 -28.08 -36.11 -17.25
CA PRO A 273 -27.72 -36.93 -18.42
C PRO A 273 -26.25 -36.75 -18.84
N PHE A 274 -25.57 -35.75 -18.29
CA PHE A 274 -24.20 -35.41 -18.67
C PHE A 274 -23.14 -35.74 -17.60
N GLY A 275 -23.53 -36.02 -16.36
CA GLY A 275 -22.59 -36.33 -15.28
C GLY A 275 -22.12 -37.80 -15.23
N LYS A 276 -23.07 -38.74 -15.26
CA LYS A 276 -22.76 -40.18 -15.06
C LYS A 276 -22.08 -40.83 -16.27
N HIS A 277 -22.55 -40.57 -17.48
CA HIS A 277 -21.98 -41.16 -18.69
C HIS A 277 -20.59 -40.61 -19.03
N ALA A 278 -20.33 -39.33 -18.76
CA ALA A 278 -18.99 -38.75 -18.92
C ALA A 278 -17.98 -39.41 -17.98
N LYS A 279 -18.38 -39.65 -16.71
CA LYS A 279 -17.53 -40.30 -15.71
C LYS A 279 -17.26 -41.76 -16.04
N ASN A 280 -18.26 -42.51 -16.51
CA ASN A 280 -18.10 -43.90 -16.93
C ASN A 280 -17.25 -44.03 -18.20
N ARG A 281 -17.37 -43.10 -19.16
CA ARG A 281 -16.50 -43.06 -20.34
C ARG A 281 -15.05 -42.72 -19.96
N LEU A 282 -14.85 -41.77 -19.04
CA LEU A 282 -13.51 -41.43 -18.56
C LEU A 282 -12.87 -42.62 -17.82
N MET A 283 -13.61 -43.30 -16.96
CA MET A 283 -13.16 -44.54 -16.32
C MET A 283 -12.78 -45.61 -17.35
N SER A 284 -13.62 -45.89 -18.35
CA SER A 284 -13.29 -46.89 -19.37
C SER A 284 -12.08 -46.50 -20.23
N THR A 285 -11.89 -45.21 -20.50
CA THR A 285 -10.71 -44.73 -21.24
C THR A 285 -9.42 -44.83 -20.43
N LEU A 286 -9.50 -44.63 -19.10
CA LEU A 286 -8.35 -44.76 -18.20
C LEU A 286 -7.97 -46.23 -18.01
N GLU A 287 -8.96 -47.12 -17.86
CA GLU A 287 -8.73 -48.57 -17.78
C GLU A 287 -8.13 -49.13 -19.08
N ALA A 288 -8.59 -48.66 -20.25
CA ALA A 288 -8.02 -49.06 -21.53
C ALA A 288 -6.58 -48.56 -21.74
N LEU A 289 -6.24 -47.37 -21.24
CA LEU A 289 -4.87 -46.83 -21.27
C LEU A 289 -3.95 -47.59 -20.30
N ALA A 290 -4.43 -47.92 -19.11
CA ALA A 290 -3.70 -48.69 -18.12
C ALA A 290 -3.38 -50.11 -18.62
N ALA A 291 -4.37 -50.82 -19.16
CA ALA A 291 -4.17 -52.17 -19.73
C ALA A 291 -3.16 -52.17 -20.89
N ARG A 292 -3.15 -51.10 -21.70
CA ARG A 292 -2.21 -50.97 -22.82
C ARG A 292 -0.78 -50.67 -22.36
N LEU A 293 -0.61 -49.96 -21.24
CA LEU A 293 0.69 -49.76 -20.60
C LEU A 293 1.23 -51.06 -19.98
N GLU A 294 0.39 -51.82 -19.28
CA GLU A 294 0.80 -53.10 -18.68
C GLU A 294 1.20 -54.13 -19.75
N SER A 295 0.45 -54.19 -20.86
CA SER A 295 0.82 -55.07 -22.00
C SER A 295 2.16 -54.71 -22.66
N ARG A 296 2.61 -53.45 -22.52
CA ARG A 296 3.91 -52.97 -23.03
C ARG A 296 5.08 -53.19 -22.07
N VAL A 297 4.79 -53.45 -20.79
CA VAL A 297 5.79 -53.74 -19.76
C VAL A 297 6.03 -55.24 -19.64
N GLN A 298 5.10 -56.08 -20.12
CA GLN A 298 5.19 -57.55 -20.11
C GLN A 298 5.67 -58.18 -21.44
N ALA A 299 5.89 -57.39 -22.49
CA ALA A 299 6.49 -57.80 -23.77
C ALA A 299 7.93 -57.28 -23.88
#